data_AF-A0A3B0PDX1-F1
#
_entry.id   AF-A0A3B0PDX1-F1
#
_cell.length_a   1.000
_cell.length_b   1.000
_cell.length_c   1.000
_cell.angle_alpha   90.00
_cell.angle_beta   90.00
_cell.angle_gamma   90.00
#
_symmetry.space_group_name_H-M   'P 1'
#
loop_
_entity.id
_entity.type
_entity.pdbx_description
1 polymer ?
#
loop_
_entity_poly.entity_id
_entity_poly.type
_entity_poly.pdbx_seq_one_letter_code
_entity_poly.pdbx_strand_id
1 'polypeptide(L)'
;MKRKNILKFVSLLGIGSFVMLAAASCTSATTPTPNPTPTPTPTPNPEPNPMPNPGGGVGMSDGNTNPGNGGGMMGDNPNPGNTTPKQQLAAARKTLTDLLGTENTNVALYADYAKIQSTLSTAYMTAKTASENTSATLDNLRSASTTLQAAIDKAASAKNDFDSKNQPLVTAYNNLKTTLQSKTTSLEGLSENKYSSIKNHLSKLFDTGSAITAKTLDPTSGERPNLKKVNEANNSIKMDISPESLKNW
;
A
#
# COMPACT_ATOMS: atom_id res chain seq x y z
N MET A 1 -32.96 36.42 -12.13
CA MET A 1 -31.87 35.92 -11.25
C MET A 1 -32.39 34.83 -10.35
N LYS A 2 -31.86 33.59 -10.45
CA LYS A 2 -31.82 32.56 -9.39
C LYS A 2 -30.71 31.58 -9.77
N ARG A 3 -29.59 31.61 -9.05
CA ARG A 3 -28.49 30.63 -9.20
C ARG A 3 -28.90 29.37 -8.43
N LYS A 4 -28.82 28.20 -9.07
CA LYS A 4 -28.94 26.90 -8.38
C LYS A 4 -27.53 26.35 -8.20
N ASN A 5 -27.13 26.19 -6.93
CA ASN A 5 -25.85 25.65 -6.52
C ASN A 5 -25.77 24.17 -6.89
N ILE A 6 -24.87 23.81 -7.81
CA ILE A 6 -24.49 22.42 -8.07
C ILE A 6 -23.49 22.01 -7.00
N LEU A 7 -23.97 21.13 -6.12
CA LEU A 7 -23.23 20.45 -5.07
C LEU A 7 -22.11 19.62 -5.72
N LYS A 8 -20.85 19.98 -5.44
CA LYS A 8 -19.68 19.23 -5.89
C LYS A 8 -19.60 17.93 -5.08
N PHE A 9 -19.82 16.79 -5.73
CA PHE A 9 -19.44 15.49 -5.18
C PHE A 9 -17.92 15.41 -5.14
N VAL A 10 -17.37 15.51 -3.92
CA VAL A 10 -15.96 15.29 -3.65
C VAL A 10 -15.69 13.79 -3.73
N SER A 11 -14.81 13.44 -4.67
CA SER A 11 -13.85 12.33 -4.66
C SER A 11 -14.11 11.21 -3.65
N LEU A 12 -14.54 10.05 -4.17
CA LEU A 12 -14.35 8.77 -3.50
C LEU A 12 -13.35 7.96 -4.32
N LEU A 13 -12.18 7.68 -3.73
CA LEU A 13 -11.17 6.77 -4.25
C LEU A 13 -11.83 5.43 -4.64
N GLY A 14 -12.01 5.23 -5.95
CA GLY A 14 -12.35 3.93 -6.51
C GLY A 14 -11.09 3.11 -6.68
N ILE A 15 -10.74 2.33 -5.66
CA ILE A 15 -9.76 1.25 -5.77
C ILE A 15 -10.38 0.22 -6.71
N GLY A 16 -9.92 0.20 -7.97
CA GLY A 16 -10.31 -0.80 -8.94
C GLY A 16 -9.69 -2.15 -8.60
N SER A 17 -10.36 -2.93 -7.76
CA SER A 17 -10.12 -4.37 -7.62
C SER A 17 -10.52 -5.06 -8.93
N PHE A 18 -9.54 -5.49 -9.71
CA PHE A 18 -9.76 -6.39 -10.84
C PHE A 18 -9.88 -7.82 -10.32
N VAL A 19 -11.10 -8.32 -10.20
CA VAL A 19 -11.35 -9.75 -10.03
C VAL A 19 -11.38 -10.39 -11.42
N MET A 20 -10.35 -11.16 -11.75
CA MET A 20 -10.34 -12.06 -12.91
C MET A 20 -11.35 -13.18 -12.67
N LEU A 21 -12.52 -13.08 -13.32
CA LEU A 21 -13.56 -14.10 -13.29
C LEU A 21 -13.24 -15.19 -14.32
N ALA A 22 -12.67 -16.30 -13.86
CA ALA A 22 -12.56 -17.53 -14.64
C ALA A 22 -13.95 -18.21 -14.67
N ALA A 23 -14.49 -18.42 -15.86
CA ALA A 23 -15.73 -19.15 -16.07
C ALA A 23 -15.50 -20.66 -15.90
N ALA A 24 -16.13 -21.25 -14.90
CA ALA A 24 -16.45 -22.67 -14.85
C ALA A 24 -17.88 -22.82 -14.35
N SER A 25 -18.73 -23.42 -15.20
CA SER A 25 -20.12 -23.77 -14.92
C SER A 25 -20.25 -24.61 -13.65
N CYS A 26 -21.24 -24.28 -12.81
CA CYS A 26 -22.07 -25.21 -12.05
C CYS A 26 -23.17 -24.44 -11.32
N THR A 27 -24.42 -24.76 -11.64
CA THR A 27 -25.64 -24.27 -10.96
C THR A 27 -25.68 -24.74 -9.51
N SER A 28 -25.78 -23.83 -8.55
CA SER A 28 -26.15 -24.13 -7.17
C SER A 28 -26.93 -22.95 -6.58
N ALA A 29 -28.10 -23.26 -6.02
CA ALA A 29 -29.05 -22.31 -5.45
C ALA A 29 -28.45 -21.54 -4.27
N THR A 30 -28.65 -20.21 -4.25
CA THR A 30 -28.18 -19.33 -3.18
C THR A 30 -29.18 -19.28 -2.03
N THR A 31 -28.77 -19.80 -0.87
CA THR A 31 -29.41 -19.58 0.43
C THR A 31 -29.17 -18.12 0.88
N PRO A 32 -30.17 -17.42 1.46
CA PRO A 32 -30.00 -16.02 1.87
C PRO A 32 -28.95 -15.88 2.98
N THR A 33 -28.08 -14.89 2.82
CA THR A 33 -27.01 -14.53 3.76
C THR A 33 -27.59 -13.85 5.00
N PRO A 34 -27.29 -14.32 6.23
CA PRO A 34 -27.79 -13.68 7.44
C PRO A 34 -27.18 -12.28 7.65
N ASN A 35 -28.03 -11.36 8.11
CA ASN A 35 -27.72 -9.96 8.39
C ASN A 35 -26.63 -9.83 9.49
N PRO A 36 -25.56 -9.04 9.28
CA PRO A 36 -24.50 -8.91 10.28
C PRO A 36 -25.02 -8.21 11.55
N THR A 37 -24.66 -8.78 12.70
CA THR A 37 -24.92 -8.24 14.04
C THR A 37 -24.05 -7.00 14.29
N PRO A 38 -24.59 -5.91 14.84
CA PRO A 38 -23.80 -4.70 15.10
C PRO A 38 -22.72 -4.95 16.16
N THR A 39 -21.49 -4.54 15.84
CA THR A 39 -20.33 -4.57 16.73
C THR A 39 -20.46 -3.48 17.80
N PRO A 40 -20.18 -3.79 19.08
CA PRO A 40 -20.23 -2.81 20.15
C PRO A 40 -19.14 -1.73 19.99
N THR A 41 -19.53 -0.50 20.33
CA THR A 41 -18.70 0.70 20.26
C THR A 41 -17.61 0.65 21.34
N PRO A 42 -16.33 0.90 21.01
CA PRO A 42 -15.27 0.89 22.01
C PRO A 42 -15.40 2.10 22.95
N THR A 43 -15.32 1.83 24.26
CA THR A 43 -15.22 2.83 25.32
C THR A 43 -13.86 3.56 25.28
N PRO A 44 -13.82 4.89 25.46
CA PRO A 44 -12.56 5.65 25.47
C PRO A 44 -11.63 5.24 26.62
N ASN A 45 -10.35 5.08 26.30
CA ASN A 45 -9.27 4.84 27.27
C ASN A 45 -8.93 6.14 28.02
N PRO A 46 -8.75 6.13 29.35
CA PRO A 46 -8.41 7.34 30.11
C PRO A 46 -7.01 7.89 29.77
N GLU A 47 -6.89 9.22 29.84
CA GLU A 47 -5.66 9.99 29.57
C GLU A 47 -4.48 9.57 30.47
N PRO A 48 -3.23 9.64 29.96
CA PRO A 48 -2.04 9.39 30.79
C PRO A 48 -1.81 10.53 31.79
N ASN A 49 -1.63 10.18 33.06
CA ASN A 49 -1.20 11.11 34.11
C ASN A 49 0.20 11.69 33.81
N PRO A 50 0.48 12.96 34.21
CA PRO A 50 1.77 13.59 33.99
C PRO A 50 2.89 12.96 34.82
N MET A 51 4.07 12.81 34.21
CA MET A 51 5.31 12.33 34.84
C MET A 51 5.78 13.26 35.99
N PRO A 52 6.32 12.74 37.10
CA PRO A 52 7.02 13.55 38.09
C PRO A 52 8.43 13.92 37.62
N ASN A 53 8.80 15.18 37.85
CA ASN A 53 10.14 15.74 37.66
C ASN A 53 11.17 15.13 38.66
N PRO A 54 12.45 14.91 38.31
CA PRO A 54 13.44 14.40 39.26
C PRO A 54 13.92 15.55 40.16
N GLY A 55 13.36 15.64 41.36
CA GLY A 55 13.89 16.48 42.45
C GLY A 55 15.03 15.76 43.16
N GLY A 56 16.18 16.41 43.29
CA GLY A 56 17.34 15.91 44.03
C GLY A 56 17.14 15.86 45.54
N GLY A 57 18.02 15.13 46.23
CA GLY A 57 18.11 15.17 47.69
C GLY A 57 18.70 13.92 48.34
N VAL A 58 20.03 13.96 48.55
CA VAL A 58 20.82 13.46 49.69
C VAL A 58 20.20 12.50 50.74
N GLY A 59 20.95 11.41 51.05
CA GLY A 59 21.50 11.20 52.40
C GLY A 59 20.94 10.08 53.30
N MET A 60 21.88 9.25 53.81
CA MET A 60 21.86 8.48 55.09
C MET A 60 20.91 7.25 55.16
N SER A 61 21.14 6.17 55.92
CA SER A 61 22.25 5.57 56.66
C SER A 61 21.76 4.18 57.15
N ASP A 62 22.70 3.25 57.32
CA ASP A 62 22.80 2.22 58.37
C ASP A 62 21.75 1.08 58.50
N GLY A 63 22.28 -0.17 58.50
CA GLY A 63 22.11 -1.06 59.66
C GLY A 63 21.05 -2.18 59.64
N ASN A 64 21.54 -3.40 59.42
CA ASN A 64 21.29 -4.61 60.24
C ASN A 64 20.04 -5.52 60.04
N THR A 65 20.36 -6.80 59.79
CA THR A 65 19.74 -8.09 60.21
C THR A 65 18.42 -8.69 59.65
N ASN A 66 18.64 -9.80 58.92
CA ASN A 66 18.01 -11.14 59.02
C ASN A 66 16.74 -11.48 58.18
N PRO A 67 16.60 -12.74 57.68
CA PRO A 67 15.77 -13.14 56.55
C PRO A 67 14.41 -13.71 56.98
N GLY A 68 13.42 -13.49 56.13
CA GLY A 68 12.06 -14.03 56.31
C GLY A 68 11.43 -14.34 54.97
N ASN A 69 11.39 -15.62 54.65
CA ASN A 69 10.57 -16.23 53.61
C ASN A 69 9.08 -15.87 53.82
N GLY A 70 8.38 -15.46 52.75
CA GLY A 70 6.92 -15.34 52.79
C GLY A 70 6.31 -14.47 51.71
N GLY A 71 6.10 -15.06 50.53
CA GLY A 71 4.94 -14.81 49.67
C GLY A 71 4.57 -13.36 49.35
N GLY A 72 4.97 -12.90 48.17
CA GLY A 72 4.41 -11.70 47.56
C GLY A 72 4.51 -11.79 46.06
N MET A 73 3.42 -12.22 45.42
CA MET A 73 3.17 -11.96 44.01
C MET A 73 3.18 -10.44 43.82
N MET A 74 4.32 -9.87 43.44
CA MET A 74 4.44 -8.43 43.22
C MET A 74 5.01 -8.18 41.83
N GLY A 75 4.07 -7.89 40.93
CA GLY A 75 4.18 -6.88 39.88
C GLY A 75 5.39 -7.01 38.98
N ASP A 76 5.17 -7.60 37.80
CA ASP A 76 5.99 -7.38 36.61
C ASP A 76 5.96 -5.89 36.21
N ASN A 77 6.64 -5.05 36.99
CA ASN A 77 7.12 -3.76 36.54
C ASN A 77 8.44 -4.05 35.79
N PRO A 78 8.48 -3.99 34.45
CA PRO A 78 9.67 -4.37 33.72
C PRO A 78 10.73 -3.30 33.96
N ASN A 79 11.67 -3.62 34.84
CA ASN A 79 12.97 -2.97 34.89
C ASN A 79 13.55 -2.98 33.45
N PRO A 80 13.94 -1.83 32.87
CA PRO A 80 14.48 -1.75 31.50
C PRO A 80 15.74 -2.61 31.25
N GLY A 81 16.33 -3.18 32.30
CA GLY A 81 17.56 -3.98 32.23
C GLY A 81 17.41 -5.50 32.36
N ASN A 82 16.20 -6.08 32.53
CA ASN A 82 16.08 -7.53 32.77
C ASN A 82 14.95 -8.20 31.98
N THR A 83 15.12 -8.32 30.66
CA THR A 83 14.25 -9.19 29.84
C THR A 83 14.88 -10.58 29.73
N THR A 84 14.10 -11.61 30.07
CA THR A 84 14.54 -13.00 29.90
C THR A 84 14.77 -13.33 28.41
N PRO A 85 15.64 -14.31 28.06
CA PRO A 85 15.82 -14.73 26.67
C PRO A 85 14.51 -15.08 25.95
N LYS A 86 13.53 -15.65 26.69
CA LYS A 86 12.18 -15.95 26.19
C LYS A 86 11.41 -14.68 25.82
N GLN A 87 11.45 -13.64 26.65
CA GLN A 87 10.82 -12.35 26.36
C GLN A 87 11.49 -11.66 25.17
N GLN A 88 12.82 -11.70 25.06
CA GLN A 88 13.55 -11.13 23.92
C GLN A 88 13.18 -11.83 22.60
N LEU A 89 13.07 -13.17 22.62
CA LEU A 89 12.65 -13.93 21.45
C LEU A 89 11.21 -13.60 21.05
N ALA A 90 10.29 -13.52 22.01
CA ALA A 90 8.90 -13.13 21.75
C ALA A 90 8.79 -11.71 21.18
N ALA A 91 9.55 -10.76 21.74
CA ALA A 91 9.62 -9.39 21.23
C ALA A 91 10.15 -9.34 19.80
N ALA A 92 11.22 -10.08 19.48
CA ALA A 92 11.77 -10.15 18.12
C ALA A 92 10.77 -10.76 17.12
N ARG A 93 10.01 -11.79 17.52
CA ARG A 93 8.91 -12.33 16.69
C ARG A 93 7.83 -11.28 16.44
N LYS A 94 7.45 -10.53 17.47
CA LYS A 94 6.46 -9.46 17.34
C LYS A 94 6.93 -8.38 16.37
N THR A 95 8.17 -7.89 16.52
CA THR A 95 8.75 -6.89 15.60
C THR A 95 8.70 -7.36 14.15
N LEU A 96 9.14 -8.59 13.87
CA LEU A 96 9.09 -9.14 12.51
C LEU A 96 7.65 -9.25 11.99
N THR A 97 6.72 -9.71 12.83
CA THR A 97 5.30 -9.83 12.48
C THR A 97 4.66 -8.47 12.18
N ASP A 98 4.95 -7.45 12.99
CA ASP A 98 4.46 -6.09 12.79
C ASP A 98 4.97 -5.53 11.45
N LEU A 99 6.26 -5.75 11.12
CA LEU A 99 6.83 -5.38 9.83
C LEU A 99 6.14 -6.09 8.67
N LEU A 100 5.93 -7.40 8.77
CA LEU A 100 5.22 -8.19 7.76
C LEU A 100 3.79 -7.68 7.54
N GLY A 101 3.13 -7.17 8.57
CA GLY A 101 1.80 -6.55 8.48
C GLY A 101 1.74 -5.32 7.55
N THR A 102 2.88 -4.75 7.19
CA THR A 102 2.97 -3.59 6.27
C THR A 102 3.07 -3.97 4.78
N GLU A 103 3.17 -5.25 4.46
CA GLU A 103 3.44 -5.77 3.10
C GLU A 103 2.53 -5.17 2.03
N ASN A 104 1.21 -5.30 2.20
CA ASN A 104 0.25 -4.84 1.19
C ASN A 104 0.40 -3.35 0.86
N THR A 105 0.60 -2.52 1.89
CA THR A 105 0.78 -1.07 1.71
C THR A 105 2.10 -0.77 1.02
N ASN A 106 3.19 -1.36 1.50
CA ASN A 106 4.53 -1.08 0.99
C ASN A 106 4.72 -1.58 -0.44
N VAL A 107 4.22 -2.78 -0.78
CA VAL A 107 4.33 -3.35 -2.13
C VAL A 107 3.44 -2.61 -3.13
N ALA A 108 2.23 -2.17 -2.73
CA ALA A 108 1.31 -1.46 -3.61
C ALA A 108 1.83 -0.10 -4.09
N LEU A 109 2.68 0.58 -3.31
CA LEU A 109 3.33 1.84 -3.69
C LEU A 109 4.17 1.73 -4.97
N TYR A 110 4.61 0.52 -5.32
CA TYR A 110 5.53 0.26 -6.42
C TYR A 110 4.85 -0.45 -7.60
N ALA A 111 3.52 -0.42 -7.72
CA ALA A 111 2.80 -1.08 -8.81
C ALA A 111 3.27 -0.66 -10.22
N ASP A 112 3.71 0.59 -10.38
CA ASP A 112 4.28 1.09 -11.65
C ASP A 112 5.81 0.88 -11.75
N TYR A 113 6.43 0.22 -10.78
CA TYR A 113 7.88 -0.05 -10.71
C TYR A 113 8.10 -1.54 -10.45
N ALA A 114 7.70 -2.37 -11.41
CA ALA A 114 7.62 -3.82 -11.25
C ALA A 114 8.91 -4.46 -10.70
N LYS A 115 10.08 -3.95 -11.07
CA LYS A 115 11.37 -4.42 -10.54
C LYS A 115 11.56 -4.12 -9.05
N ILE A 116 11.26 -2.89 -8.64
CA ILE A 116 11.29 -2.49 -7.22
C ILE A 116 10.26 -3.32 -6.44
N GLN A 117 9.04 -3.42 -6.96
CA GLN A 117 7.95 -4.20 -6.37
C GLN A 117 8.35 -5.66 -6.17
N SER A 118 8.85 -6.32 -7.20
CA SER A 118 9.27 -7.73 -7.17
C SER A 118 10.39 -7.97 -6.16
N THR A 119 11.38 -7.08 -6.11
CA THR A 119 12.48 -7.16 -5.14
C THR A 119 11.95 -7.05 -3.70
N LEU A 120 11.05 -6.10 -3.45
CA LEU A 120 10.46 -5.89 -2.14
C LEU A 120 9.56 -7.07 -1.72
N SER A 121 8.70 -7.57 -2.61
CA SER A 121 7.89 -8.77 -2.37
C SER A 121 8.75 -9.99 -2.01
N THR A 122 9.90 -10.16 -2.67
CA THR A 122 10.84 -11.24 -2.35
C THR A 122 11.43 -11.09 -0.94
N ALA A 123 11.71 -9.86 -0.50
CA ALA A 123 12.18 -9.59 0.86
C ALA A 123 11.09 -9.90 1.90
N TYR A 124 9.83 -9.54 1.64
CA TYR A 124 8.69 -9.91 2.48
C TYR A 124 8.51 -11.43 2.56
N MET A 125 8.55 -12.14 1.44
CA MET A 125 8.48 -13.61 1.42
C MET A 125 9.60 -14.24 2.26
N THR A 126 10.84 -13.76 2.12
CA THR A 126 11.99 -14.25 2.89
C THR A 126 11.80 -14.02 4.40
N ALA A 127 11.35 -12.82 4.78
CA ALA A 127 11.06 -12.47 6.17
C ALA A 127 9.91 -13.31 6.75
N LYS A 128 8.89 -13.61 5.93
CA LYS A 128 7.77 -14.48 6.31
C LYS A 128 8.24 -15.89 6.63
N THR A 129 9.07 -16.47 5.77
CA THR A 129 9.69 -17.79 6.01
C THR A 129 10.51 -17.80 7.31
N ALA A 130 11.26 -16.74 7.61
CA ALA A 130 11.99 -16.63 8.87
C ALA A 130 11.05 -16.54 10.10
N SER A 131 9.92 -15.84 9.96
CA SER A 131 8.91 -15.69 11.03
C SER A 131 8.19 -17.01 11.35
N GLU A 132 7.89 -17.81 10.33
CA GLU A 132 7.20 -19.10 10.45
C GLU A 132 8.10 -20.23 10.97
N ASN A 133 9.42 -20.03 10.98
CA ASN A 133 10.36 -20.99 11.54
C ASN A 133 10.27 -21.03 13.08
N THR A 134 9.71 -22.13 13.60
CA THR A 134 9.55 -22.38 15.03
C THR A 134 10.89 -22.52 15.77
N SER A 135 11.94 -22.95 15.06
CA SER A 135 13.30 -23.10 15.57
C SER A 135 14.18 -21.85 15.38
N ALA A 136 13.64 -20.75 14.86
CA ALA A 136 14.39 -19.51 14.66
C ALA A 136 14.96 -18.99 15.99
N THR A 137 16.24 -18.63 15.98
CA THR A 137 16.91 -18.00 17.11
C THR A 137 16.60 -16.51 17.16
N LEU A 138 16.96 -15.87 18.28
CA LEU A 138 16.85 -14.43 18.45
C LEU A 138 17.59 -13.65 17.34
N ASP A 139 18.79 -14.09 16.98
CA ASP A 139 19.60 -13.47 15.93
C ASP A 139 19.00 -13.68 14.55
N ASN A 140 18.40 -14.84 14.26
CA ASN A 140 17.70 -15.07 13.00
C ASN A 140 16.56 -14.06 12.81
N LEU A 141 15.74 -13.84 13.84
CA LEU A 141 14.58 -12.94 13.77
C LEU A 141 14.99 -11.47 13.68
N ARG A 142 16.02 -11.06 14.45
CA ARG A 142 16.59 -9.71 14.37
C ARG A 142 17.19 -9.44 13.00
N SER A 143 17.97 -10.38 12.47
CA SER A 143 18.55 -10.28 11.14
C SER A 143 17.49 -10.20 10.05
N ALA A 144 16.43 -11.01 10.13
CA ALA A 144 15.30 -10.95 9.21
C ALA A 144 14.57 -9.59 9.27
N SER A 145 14.34 -9.06 10.48
CA SER A 145 13.70 -7.76 10.67
C SER A 145 14.54 -6.63 10.07
N THR A 146 15.84 -6.58 10.37
CA THR A 146 16.78 -5.60 9.82
C THR A 146 16.87 -5.69 8.30
N THR A 147 16.92 -6.90 7.76
CA THR A 147 16.99 -7.13 6.31
C THR A 147 15.72 -6.66 5.61
N LEU A 148 14.55 -6.94 6.17
CA LEU A 148 13.28 -6.48 5.63
C LEU A 148 13.17 -4.95 5.69
N GLN A 149 13.52 -4.34 6.82
CA GLN A 149 13.51 -2.88 6.94
C GLN A 149 14.45 -2.22 5.92
N ALA A 150 15.67 -2.74 5.77
CA ALA A 150 16.60 -2.24 4.78
C ALA A 150 16.07 -2.39 3.33
N ALA A 151 15.33 -3.45 3.03
CA ALA A 151 14.68 -3.62 1.73
C ALA A 151 13.56 -2.60 1.50
N ILE A 152 12.75 -2.29 2.52
CA ILE A 152 11.72 -1.25 2.48
C ILE A 152 12.35 0.12 2.20
N ASP A 153 13.40 0.47 2.95
CA ASP A 153 14.10 1.76 2.80
C ASP A 153 14.77 1.86 1.42
N LYS A 154 15.38 0.77 0.95
CA LYS A 154 16.01 0.69 -0.37
C LYS A 154 14.98 0.82 -1.50
N ALA A 155 13.77 0.26 -1.35
CA ALA A 155 12.71 0.41 -2.34
C ALA A 155 12.29 1.89 -2.46
N ALA A 156 12.14 2.58 -1.33
CA ALA A 156 11.80 4.01 -1.31
C ALA A 156 12.91 4.85 -1.98
N SER A 157 14.17 4.60 -1.62
CA SER A 157 15.32 5.29 -2.23
C SER A 157 15.42 5.02 -3.74
N ALA A 158 15.25 3.76 -4.17
CA ALA A 158 15.32 3.39 -5.58
C ALA A 158 14.23 4.08 -6.42
N LYS A 159 13.02 4.21 -5.88
CA LYS A 159 11.94 4.96 -6.52
C LYS A 159 12.30 6.44 -6.64
N ASN A 160 12.75 7.07 -5.56
CA ASN A 160 13.14 8.48 -5.58
C ASN A 160 14.26 8.75 -6.60
N ASP A 161 15.25 7.87 -6.68
CA ASP A 161 16.34 7.95 -7.65
C ASP A 161 15.85 7.79 -9.09
N PHE A 162 14.98 6.80 -9.34
CA PHE A 162 14.40 6.59 -10.66
C PHE A 162 13.61 7.83 -11.08
N ASP A 163 12.74 8.32 -10.21
CA ASP A 163 11.87 9.45 -10.49
C ASP A 163 12.70 10.68 -10.80
N SER A 164 13.70 10.99 -9.98
CA SER A 164 14.57 12.15 -10.17
C SER A 164 15.31 12.11 -11.51
N LYS A 165 15.76 10.93 -11.94
CA LYS A 165 16.48 10.73 -13.22
C LYS A 165 15.56 10.71 -14.44
N ASN A 166 14.26 10.43 -14.25
CA ASN A 166 13.31 10.21 -15.35
C ASN A 166 12.06 11.12 -15.24
N GLN A 167 12.17 12.28 -14.58
CA GLN A 167 11.03 13.18 -14.31
C GLN A 167 10.10 13.39 -15.51
N PRO A 168 10.58 13.73 -16.73
CA PRO A 168 9.68 13.92 -17.87
C PRO A 168 8.88 12.68 -18.24
N LEU A 169 9.50 11.49 -18.15
CA LEU A 169 8.83 10.22 -18.42
C LEU A 169 7.79 9.91 -17.34
N VAL A 170 8.12 10.08 -16.07
CA VAL A 170 7.20 9.84 -14.96
C VAL A 170 5.97 10.76 -15.07
N THR A 171 6.18 12.05 -15.33
CA THR A 171 5.08 12.99 -15.56
C THR A 171 4.21 12.59 -16.75
N ALA A 172 4.81 12.28 -17.90
CA ALA A 172 4.08 11.89 -19.10
C ALA A 172 3.28 10.59 -18.88
N TYR A 173 3.88 9.61 -18.21
CA TYR A 173 3.26 8.32 -17.90
C TYR A 173 2.06 8.48 -16.97
N ASN A 174 2.18 9.29 -15.91
CA ASN A 174 1.08 9.59 -15.00
C ASN A 174 -0.05 10.36 -15.69
N ASN A 175 0.29 11.32 -16.55
CA ASN A 175 -0.69 12.03 -17.37
C ASN A 175 -1.46 11.06 -18.28
N LEU A 176 -0.77 10.12 -18.92
CA LEU A 176 -1.42 9.09 -19.73
C LEU A 176 -2.35 8.23 -18.88
N LYS A 177 -1.92 7.77 -17.70
CA LYS A 177 -2.78 7.01 -16.77
C LYS A 177 -4.05 7.78 -16.40
N THR A 178 -3.93 9.08 -16.09
CA THR A 178 -5.09 9.94 -15.83
C THR A 178 -6.01 10.04 -17.05
N THR A 179 -5.46 10.24 -18.24
CA THR A 179 -6.24 10.27 -19.49
C THR A 179 -6.97 8.94 -19.73
N LEU A 180 -6.34 7.79 -19.47
CA LEU A 180 -6.97 6.48 -19.63
C LEU A 180 -8.20 6.27 -18.73
N GLN A 181 -8.29 6.98 -17.59
CA GLN A 181 -9.47 6.92 -16.72
C GLN A 181 -10.73 7.48 -17.39
N SER A 182 -10.61 8.33 -18.42
CA SER A 182 -11.76 8.85 -19.16
C SER A 182 -12.33 7.88 -20.19
N LYS A 183 -11.73 6.69 -20.39
CA LYS A 183 -12.12 5.72 -21.44
C LYS A 183 -13.62 5.45 -21.45
N THR A 184 -14.18 5.05 -20.30
CA THR A 184 -15.59 4.67 -20.20
C THR A 184 -16.50 5.82 -20.62
N THR A 185 -16.37 6.98 -19.98
CA THR A 185 -17.19 8.16 -20.29
C THR A 185 -17.02 8.65 -21.72
N SER A 186 -15.80 8.60 -22.27
CA SER A 186 -15.52 9.05 -23.64
C SER A 186 -16.16 8.14 -24.69
N LEU A 187 -16.31 6.83 -24.40
CA LEU A 187 -16.90 5.86 -25.32
C LEU A 187 -18.42 5.71 -25.17
N GLU A 188 -18.98 5.98 -24.00
CA GLU A 188 -20.43 5.97 -23.75
C GLU A 188 -21.18 6.99 -24.61
N GLY A 189 -20.59 8.19 -24.77
CA GLY A 189 -21.12 9.25 -25.62
C GLY A 189 -21.15 8.92 -27.13
N LEU A 190 -20.51 7.82 -27.54
CA LEU A 190 -20.40 7.38 -28.94
C LEU A 190 -21.15 6.06 -29.19
N SER A 191 -22.18 5.76 -28.39
CA SER A 191 -22.91 4.49 -28.44
C SER A 191 -23.83 4.32 -29.64
N GLU A 192 -24.28 5.41 -30.27
CA GLU A 192 -25.11 5.34 -31.48
C GLU A 192 -24.33 4.77 -32.69
N ASN A 193 -24.99 3.96 -33.53
CA ASN A 193 -24.35 3.31 -34.69
C ASN A 193 -23.64 4.26 -35.65
N LYS A 194 -24.16 5.49 -35.82
CA LYS A 194 -23.53 6.53 -36.65
C LYS A 194 -22.12 6.94 -36.19
N TYR A 195 -21.78 6.71 -34.92
CA TYR A 195 -20.47 7.02 -34.35
C TYR A 195 -19.53 5.81 -34.26
N SER A 196 -19.92 4.65 -34.78
CA SER A 196 -19.16 3.39 -34.66
C SER A 196 -17.71 3.52 -35.15
N SER A 197 -17.45 4.23 -36.24
CA SER A 197 -16.09 4.48 -36.75
C SER A 197 -15.21 5.23 -35.74
N ILE A 198 -15.72 6.31 -35.16
CA ILE A 198 -14.99 7.13 -34.18
C ILE A 198 -14.81 6.35 -32.89
N LYS A 199 -15.86 5.66 -32.42
CA LYS A 199 -15.77 4.79 -31.24
C LYS A 199 -14.68 3.73 -31.40
N ASN A 200 -14.59 3.11 -32.58
CA ASN A 200 -13.56 2.12 -32.88
C ASN A 200 -12.16 2.74 -32.93
N HIS A 201 -12.02 3.93 -33.53
CA HIS A 201 -10.76 4.66 -33.55
C HIS A 201 -10.28 5.00 -32.14
N LEU A 202 -11.13 5.65 -31.35
CA LEU A 202 -10.81 6.07 -30.00
C LEU A 202 -10.54 4.87 -29.08
N SER A 203 -11.27 3.77 -29.24
CA SER A 203 -10.99 2.52 -28.50
C SER A 203 -9.57 2.01 -28.76
N LYS A 204 -9.11 2.02 -30.02
CA LYS A 204 -7.72 1.63 -30.38
C LYS A 204 -6.68 2.56 -29.77
N LEU A 205 -6.96 3.87 -29.69
CA LEU A 205 -6.07 4.82 -29.01
C LEU A 205 -5.97 4.51 -27.52
N PHE A 206 -7.10 4.28 -26.84
CA PHE A 206 -7.11 3.86 -25.44
C PHE A 206 -6.37 2.53 -25.23
N ASP A 207 -6.57 1.54 -26.11
CA ASP A 207 -5.87 0.25 -26.01
C ASP A 207 -4.36 0.40 -26.20
N THR A 208 -3.94 1.29 -27.10
CA THR A 208 -2.52 1.66 -27.28
C THR A 208 -1.94 2.27 -26.01
N GLY A 209 -2.65 3.24 -25.41
CA GLY A 209 -2.24 3.86 -24.15
C GLY A 209 -2.17 2.86 -23.00
N SER A 210 -3.17 1.98 -22.88
CA SER A 210 -3.21 0.91 -21.88
C SER A 210 -2.02 -0.04 -22.02
N ALA A 211 -1.69 -0.46 -23.25
CA ALA A 211 -0.54 -1.31 -23.53
C ALA A 211 0.79 -0.66 -23.16
N ILE A 212 0.92 0.67 -23.34
CA ILE A 212 2.09 1.43 -22.88
C ILE A 212 2.16 1.41 -21.35
N THR A 213 1.06 1.68 -20.65
CA THR A 213 1.07 1.72 -19.18
C THR A 213 1.29 0.35 -18.55
N ALA A 214 0.84 -0.74 -19.19
CA ALA A 214 1.03 -2.10 -18.71
C ALA A 214 2.51 -2.52 -18.60
N LYS A 215 3.43 -1.86 -19.32
CA LYS A 215 4.86 -2.15 -19.24
C LYS A 215 5.50 -1.70 -17.92
N THR A 216 4.85 -0.83 -17.14
CA THR A 216 5.42 -0.17 -15.95
C THR A 216 6.63 0.72 -16.26
N LEU A 217 6.97 1.66 -15.37
CA LEU A 217 8.11 2.56 -15.53
C LEU A 217 9.46 1.86 -15.37
N ASP A 218 9.52 0.89 -14.45
CA ASP A 218 10.71 0.08 -14.16
C ASP A 218 10.37 -1.42 -14.26
N PRO A 219 10.27 -1.98 -15.48
CA PRO A 219 9.90 -3.37 -15.69
C PRO A 219 10.95 -4.36 -15.16
N THR A 220 10.51 -5.56 -14.77
CA THR A 220 11.42 -6.67 -14.42
C THR A 220 12.21 -7.19 -15.61
N SER A 221 11.64 -7.10 -16.82
CA SER A 221 12.28 -7.47 -18.08
C SER A 221 11.66 -6.73 -19.27
N GLY A 222 12.42 -6.64 -20.36
CA GLY A 222 11.95 -6.00 -21.60
C GLY A 222 12.10 -4.48 -21.62
N GLU A 223 11.49 -3.85 -22.62
CA GLU A 223 11.60 -2.41 -22.84
C GLU A 223 10.68 -1.60 -21.95
N ARG A 224 11.23 -0.59 -21.29
CA ARG A 224 10.47 0.46 -20.61
C ARG A 224 9.68 1.34 -21.59
N PRO A 225 8.61 2.01 -21.14
CA PRO A 225 7.91 3.04 -21.91
C PRO A 225 8.88 4.10 -22.45
N ASN A 226 8.69 4.48 -23.71
CA ASN A 226 9.45 5.56 -24.34
C ASN A 226 8.68 6.88 -24.21
N LEU A 227 9.35 7.95 -23.77
CA LEU A 227 8.75 9.27 -23.55
C LEU A 227 7.96 9.80 -24.76
N LYS A 228 8.52 9.69 -25.97
CA LYS A 228 7.87 10.15 -27.20
C LYS A 228 6.57 9.39 -27.45
N LYS A 229 6.61 8.07 -27.37
CA LYS A 229 5.43 7.21 -27.55
C LYS A 229 4.35 7.46 -26.49
N VAL A 230 4.75 7.68 -25.24
CA VAL A 230 3.82 8.03 -24.14
C VAL A 230 3.10 9.34 -24.44
N ASN A 231 3.86 10.39 -24.81
CA ASN A 231 3.29 11.68 -25.16
C ASN A 231 2.39 11.61 -26.40
N GLU A 232 2.80 10.90 -27.45
CA GLU A 232 2.00 10.68 -28.65
C GLU A 232 0.65 10.03 -28.30
N ALA A 233 0.66 8.92 -27.57
CA ALA A 233 -0.56 8.23 -27.17
C ALA A 233 -1.49 9.15 -26.35
N ASN A 234 -0.93 9.88 -25.38
CA ASN A 234 -1.69 10.79 -24.54
C ASN A 234 -2.30 11.96 -25.35
N ASN A 235 -1.52 12.54 -26.26
CA ASN A 235 -1.97 13.67 -27.08
C ASN A 235 -3.02 13.24 -28.09
N SER A 236 -2.87 12.08 -28.74
CA SER A 236 -3.88 11.56 -29.67
C SER A 236 -5.22 11.34 -28.97
N ILE A 237 -5.23 10.73 -27.78
CA ILE A 237 -6.48 10.55 -27.02
C ILE A 237 -7.09 11.91 -26.68
N LYS A 238 -6.30 12.84 -26.13
CA LYS A 238 -6.81 14.18 -25.73
C LYS A 238 -7.36 14.98 -26.90
N MET A 239 -6.71 14.92 -28.06
CA MET A 239 -7.14 15.61 -29.26
C MET A 239 -8.50 15.07 -29.72
N ASP A 240 -8.69 13.75 -29.72
CA ASP A 240 -9.87 13.11 -30.28
C ASP A 240 -11.09 13.16 -29.36
N ILE A 241 -10.89 13.23 -28.04
CA ILE A 241 -11.98 13.45 -27.07
C ILE A 241 -12.35 14.93 -26.91
N SER A 242 -11.65 15.85 -27.57
CA SER A 242 -11.95 17.27 -27.45
C SER A 242 -13.31 17.61 -28.07
N PRO A 243 -14.09 18.52 -27.48
CA PRO A 243 -15.38 18.95 -28.03
C PRO A 243 -15.26 19.49 -29.47
N GLU A 244 -14.14 20.11 -29.80
CA GLU A 244 -13.84 20.62 -31.14
C GLU A 244 -13.67 19.49 -32.15
N SER A 245 -12.88 18.46 -31.83
CA SER A 245 -12.71 17.30 -32.71
C SER A 245 -14.02 16.56 -32.91
N LEU A 246 -14.81 16.35 -31.84
CA LEU A 246 -16.10 15.66 -31.91
C LEU A 246 -17.14 16.38 -32.79
N LYS A 247 -16.99 17.68 -33.06
CA LYS A 247 -17.86 18.42 -34.01
C LYS A 247 -17.52 18.18 -35.47
N ASN A 248 -16.29 17.74 -35.76
CA ASN A 248 -15.78 17.53 -37.12
C ASN A 248 -16.01 16.10 -37.63
N TRP A 249 -16.65 15.26 -36.82
CA TRP A 249 -16.96 13.87 -37.10
C TRP A 249 -18.48 13.69 -37.26
#